data_AF-A0A349LZ97-F1
#
_entry.id   AF-A0A349LZ97-F1
#
_cell.length_a   1.000
_cell.length_b   1.000
_cell.length_c   1.000
_cell.angle_alpha   90.00
_cell.angle_beta   90.00
_cell.angle_gamma   90.00
#
_symmetry.space_group_name_H-M   'P 1'
#
loop_
_entity.id
_entity.type
_entity.pdbx_description
1 polymer ?
#
loop_
_entity_poly.entity_id
_entity_poly.type
_entity_poly.pdbx_seq_one_letter_code
_entity_poly.pdbx_strand_id
1 'polypeptide(L)'
;MGKVIVGATMSLDWFMNDRNGDLSRLYPDLEALRRTEMLQEEIRMTGAVVMGRRAYDMGEGDLTDYEYQVPIFVLTHAVPAKGAKGENDKLTLTFVTSGIEKAIDLAK
;
A
#
# COMPACT_ATOMS: atom_id res chain seq x y z
N MET A 1 -17.41 7.42 10.66
CA MET A 1 -17.16 7.68 9.23
C MET A 1 -15.64 7.66 9.04
N GLY A 2 -15.11 6.77 8.20
CA GLY A 2 -13.66 6.67 7.97
C GLY A 2 -13.10 7.91 7.28
N LYS A 3 -11.86 8.28 7.63
CA LYS A 3 -11.10 9.35 6.93
C LYS A 3 -10.29 8.70 5.82
N VAL A 4 -10.26 9.33 4.65
CA VAL A 4 -9.36 8.94 3.55
C VAL A 4 -8.09 9.77 3.69
N ILE A 5 -6.95 9.10 3.85
CA ILE A 5 -5.64 9.74 4.07
C ILE A 5 -4.71 9.31 2.94
N VAL A 6 -3.88 10.24 2.47
CA VAL A 6 -2.75 9.96 1.57
C VAL A 6 -1.49 10.46 2.25
N GLY A 7 -0.59 9.54 2.59
CA GLY A 7 0.78 9.82 3.03
C GLY A 7 1.76 9.38 1.95
N ALA A 8 2.72 10.24 1.60
CA ALA A 8 3.75 9.92 0.61
C ALA A 8 5.04 10.71 0.87
N THR A 9 6.18 10.08 0.62
CA THR A 9 7.47 10.76 0.49
C THR A 9 7.71 11.06 -0.99
N MET A 10 8.23 12.24 -1.30
CA MET A 10 8.53 12.64 -2.68
C MET A 10 9.79 13.50 -2.76
N SER A 11 10.40 13.54 -3.93
CA SER A 11 11.47 14.49 -4.23
C SER A 11 10.93 15.93 -4.32
N LEU A 12 11.83 16.92 -4.22
CA LEU A 12 11.46 18.35 -4.28
C LEU A 12 10.84 18.74 -5.63
N ASP A 13 11.16 18.00 -6.68
CA ASP A 13 10.62 18.12 -8.03
C ASP A 13 9.43 17.17 -8.30
N TRP A 14 8.81 16.64 -7.24
CA TRP A 14 7.50 15.96 -7.24
C TRP A 14 7.49 14.52 -7.79
N PHE A 15 8.60 13.79 -7.69
CA PHE A 15 8.66 12.36 -8.04
C PHE A 15 8.55 11.47 -6.81
N MET A 16 7.75 10.39 -6.91
CA MET A 16 7.56 9.40 -5.84
C MET A 16 8.40 8.12 -6.05
N ASN A 17 9.13 8.02 -7.16
CA ASN A 17 10.05 6.93 -7.49
C ASN A 17 10.99 7.37 -8.61
N ASP A 18 12.12 6.68 -8.78
CA ASP A 18 13.01 6.94 -9.91
C ASP A 18 12.46 6.36 -11.23
N ARG A 19 13.21 6.53 -12.34
CA ARG A 19 12.82 6.03 -13.67
C ARG A 19 12.67 4.50 -13.77
N ASN A 20 13.25 3.76 -12.84
CA ASN A 20 13.20 2.30 -12.78
C ASN A 20 12.13 1.81 -11.78
N GLY A 21 11.49 2.71 -11.03
CA GLY A 21 10.55 2.36 -9.96
C GLY A 21 11.21 2.23 -8.59
N ASP A 22 12.48 2.59 -8.44
CA ASP A 22 13.21 2.49 -7.17
C ASP A 22 12.82 3.63 -6.22
N LEU A 23 12.62 3.23 -4.96
CA LEU A 23 12.25 4.09 -3.83
C LEU A 23 13.42 4.36 -2.88
N SER A 24 14.57 3.68 -3.06
CA SER A 24 15.71 3.70 -2.14
C SER A 24 16.20 5.11 -1.79
N ARG A 25 16.17 6.05 -2.75
CA ARG A 25 16.57 7.44 -2.53
C ARG A 25 15.58 8.24 -1.67
N LEU A 26 14.30 7.86 -1.68
CA LEU A 26 13.26 8.49 -0.86
C LEU A 26 13.18 7.85 0.53
N TYR A 27 13.54 6.58 0.64
CA TYR A 27 13.51 5.81 1.88
C TYR A 27 14.89 5.17 2.15
N PRO A 28 15.94 5.98 2.41
CA PRO A 28 17.30 5.46 2.61
C PRO A 28 17.45 4.62 3.88
N ASP A 29 16.55 4.81 4.85
CA ASP A 29 16.46 4.01 6.07
C ASP A 29 14.98 3.73 6.41
N LEU A 30 14.39 2.78 5.69
CA LEU A 30 13.00 2.37 5.89
C LEU A 30 12.77 1.76 7.28
N GLU A 31 13.76 1.08 7.84
CA GLU A 31 13.69 0.48 9.16
C GLU A 31 13.66 1.53 10.28
N ALA A 32 14.41 2.64 10.15
CA ALA A 32 14.27 3.77 11.05
C ALA A 32 12.89 4.42 10.94
N LEU A 33 12.36 4.60 9.73
CA LEU A 33 11.02 5.17 9.51
C LEU A 33 9.94 4.33 10.21
N ARG A 34 10.02 2.99 10.07
CA ARG A 34 9.13 2.02 10.74
C ARG A 34 9.12 2.15 12.26
N ARG A 35 10.16 2.69 12.87
CA ARG A 35 10.25 2.88 14.33
C ARG A 35 9.77 4.25 14.81
N THR A 36 9.41 5.15 13.90
CA THR A 36 8.89 6.47 14.28
C THR A 36 7.48 6.36 14.86
N GLU A 37 7.17 7.17 15.88
CA GLU A 37 5.83 7.20 16.47
C GLU A 37 4.77 7.59 15.43
N MET A 38 5.12 8.47 14.50
CA MET A 38 4.25 8.89 13.40
C MET A 38 3.77 7.70 12.56
N LEU A 39 4.69 6.86 12.05
CA LEU A 39 4.30 5.70 11.22
C LEU A 39 3.62 4.62 12.07
N GLN A 40 4.04 4.42 13.31
CA GLN A 40 3.39 3.48 14.22
C GLN A 40 1.93 3.88 14.52
N GLU A 41 1.66 5.17 14.70
CA GLU A 41 0.30 5.69 14.85
C GLU A 41 -0.52 5.49 13.57
N GLU A 42 0.05 5.80 12.40
CA GLU A 42 -0.58 5.60 11.10
C GLU A 42 -0.98 4.13 10.90
N ILE A 43 -0.10 3.17 11.19
CA ILE A 43 -0.38 1.73 11.12
C ILE A 43 -1.54 1.34 12.05
N ARG A 44 -1.54 1.82 13.30
CA ARG A 44 -2.60 1.49 14.27
C ARG A 44 -3.98 2.04 13.89
N MET A 45 -4.00 3.20 13.25
CA MET A 45 -5.24 3.90 12.90
C MET A 45 -5.78 3.53 11.52
N THR A 46 -4.98 2.89 10.68
CA THR A 46 -5.38 2.46 9.34
C THR A 46 -6.23 1.20 9.43
N GLY A 47 -7.46 1.27 8.91
CA GLY A 47 -8.39 0.13 8.87
C GLY A 47 -8.46 -0.60 7.53
N ALA A 48 -7.99 0.03 6.45
CA ALA A 48 -7.93 -0.53 5.11
C ALA A 48 -6.90 0.22 4.27
N VAL A 49 -6.29 -0.46 3.29
CA VAL A 49 -5.36 0.15 2.33
C VAL A 49 -5.95 0.10 0.94
N VAL A 50 -5.86 1.20 0.19
CA VAL A 50 -6.11 1.22 -1.25
C VAL A 50 -4.79 1.51 -1.94
N MET A 51 -4.36 0.65 -2.86
CA MET A 51 -3.11 0.84 -3.59
C MET A 51 -3.27 0.51 -5.07
N GLY A 52 -2.39 1.09 -5.89
CA GLY A 52 -2.33 0.77 -7.32
C GLY A 52 -1.57 -0.51 -7.59
N ARG A 53 -1.76 -1.06 -8.79
CA ARG A 53 -1.09 -2.29 -9.24
C ARG A 53 0.45 -2.28 -9.08
N ARG A 54 1.12 -1.15 -9.38
CA ARG A 54 2.58 -1.05 -9.28
C ARG A 54 3.08 -1.15 -7.84
N ALA A 55 2.37 -0.56 -6.88
CA ALA A 55 2.72 -0.64 -5.46
C ALA A 55 2.51 -2.08 -4.95
N TYR A 56 1.45 -2.75 -5.38
CA TYR A 56 1.24 -4.16 -5.08
C TYR A 56 2.38 -5.05 -5.62
N ASP A 57 2.83 -4.79 -6.85
CA ASP A 57 3.92 -5.59 -7.47
C ASP A 57 5.27 -5.40 -6.75
N MET A 58 5.48 -4.32 -5.98
CA MET A 58 6.68 -4.12 -5.15
C MET A 58 6.80 -5.12 -4.00
N GLY A 59 5.71 -5.75 -3.59
CA GLY A 59 5.76 -6.85 -2.62
C GLY A 59 6.34 -8.14 -3.19
N GLU A 60 6.68 -8.19 -4.49
CA GLU A 60 7.30 -9.34 -5.16
C GLU A 60 6.56 -10.68 -4.93
N GLY A 61 5.24 -10.61 -4.70
CA GLY A 61 4.40 -11.77 -4.44
C GLY A 61 4.40 -12.26 -3.00
N ASP A 62 4.95 -11.51 -2.05
CA ASP A 62 4.90 -11.79 -0.62
C ASP A 62 4.57 -10.52 0.20
N LEU A 63 3.41 -10.54 0.86
CA LEU A 63 2.96 -9.47 1.74
C LEU A 63 2.92 -9.92 3.22
N THR A 64 3.57 -11.04 3.56
CA THR A 64 3.57 -11.58 4.92
C THR A 64 4.09 -10.57 5.94
N ASP A 65 5.17 -9.85 5.58
CA ASP A 65 5.81 -8.84 6.43
C ASP A 65 5.34 -7.40 6.11
N TYR A 66 4.25 -7.24 5.36
CA TYR A 66 3.70 -5.93 5.05
C TYR A 66 3.20 -5.23 6.32
N GLU A 67 3.58 -3.98 6.54
CA GLU A 67 3.31 -3.30 7.81
C GLU A 67 1.81 -3.12 8.13
N TYR A 68 0.97 -2.98 7.10
CA TYR A 68 -0.48 -2.85 7.27
C TYR A 68 -1.17 -4.20 7.20
N GLN A 69 -1.44 -4.78 8.37
CA GLN A 69 -2.17 -6.04 8.53
C GLN A 69 -3.68 -5.80 8.54
N VAL A 70 -4.21 -5.35 7.40
CA VAL A 70 -5.63 -4.97 7.20
C VAL A 70 -6.10 -5.35 5.79
N PRO A 71 -7.41 -5.25 5.46
CA PRO A 71 -7.87 -5.44 4.09
C PRO A 71 -7.19 -4.46 3.11
N ILE A 72 -6.71 -5.01 1.99
CA ILE A 72 -6.04 -4.26 0.92
C ILE A 72 -6.86 -4.37 -0.35
N PHE A 73 -7.18 -3.22 -0.93
CA PHE A 73 -7.89 -3.08 -2.18
C PHE A 73 -6.92 -2.61 -3.27
N VAL A 74 -6.60 -3.50 -4.20
CA VAL A 74 -5.65 -3.24 -5.28
C VAL A 74 -6.41 -2.78 -6.52
N LEU A 75 -6.29 -1.50 -6.85
CA LEU A 75 -6.85 -0.95 -8.09
C LEU A 75 -5.99 -1.39 -9.28
N THR A 76 -6.60 -2.17 -10.19
CA THR A 76 -5.92 -2.67 -11.39
C THR A 76 -6.92 -2.91 -12.52
N HIS A 77 -6.47 -2.76 -13.77
CA HIS A 77 -7.27 -3.17 -14.94
C HIS A 77 -7.17 -4.69 -15.20
N ALA A 78 -6.05 -5.29 -14.83
CA ALA A 78 -5.77 -6.71 -15.04
C ALA A 78 -5.38 -7.37 -13.70
N VAL A 79 -6.18 -8.34 -13.28
CA VAL A 79 -5.93 -9.14 -12.08
C VAL A 79 -4.72 -10.05 -12.35
N PRO A 80 -3.73 -10.12 -11.44
CA PRO A 80 -2.61 -11.03 -11.61
C PRO A 80 -3.07 -12.49 -11.59
N ALA A 81 -2.45 -13.34 -12.42
CA ALA A 81 -2.77 -14.77 -12.47
C ALA A 81 -2.41 -15.51 -11.16
N LYS A 82 -1.47 -14.97 -10.38
CA LYS A 82 -1.09 -15.47 -9.06
C LYS A 82 -1.21 -14.32 -8.05
N GLY A 83 -1.97 -14.55 -6.98
CA GLY A 83 -1.99 -13.65 -5.84
C GLY A 83 -0.68 -13.69 -5.06
N ALA A 84 -0.42 -12.64 -4.28
CA ALA A 84 0.67 -12.61 -3.32
C ALA A 84 0.35 -13.54 -2.15
N LYS A 85 1.39 -14.04 -1.49
CA LYS A 85 1.27 -14.73 -0.20
C LYS A 85 1.06 -13.68 0.91
N GLY A 86 0.67 -14.16 2.10
CA GLY A 86 0.58 -13.33 3.30
C GLY A 86 -0.84 -13.00 3.75
N GLU A 87 -1.87 -13.39 3.00
CA GLU A 87 -3.25 -13.31 3.49
C GLU A 87 -3.44 -14.11 4.79
N ASN A 88 -4.16 -13.52 5.73
CA ASN A 88 -4.46 -14.07 7.06
C ASN A 88 -5.78 -13.48 7.59
N ASP A 89 -6.09 -13.72 8.87
CA ASP A 89 -7.35 -13.25 9.49
C ASP A 89 -7.54 -11.72 9.46
N LYS A 90 -6.47 -10.95 9.25
CA LYS A 90 -6.50 -9.48 9.20
C LYS A 90 -6.17 -8.93 7.81
N LEU A 91 -5.12 -9.46 7.17
CA LEU A 91 -4.69 -9.05 5.84
C LEU A 91 -5.44 -9.86 4.77
N THR A 92 -6.21 -9.19 3.93
CA THR A 92 -6.92 -9.79 2.80
C THR A 92 -6.69 -8.97 1.53
N LEU A 93 -6.73 -9.62 0.37
CA LEU A 93 -6.49 -8.98 -0.93
C LEU A 93 -7.76 -8.97 -1.78
N THR A 94 -8.19 -7.77 -2.17
CA THR A 94 -9.30 -7.58 -3.11
C THR A 94 -8.83 -6.79 -4.32
N PHE A 95 -8.89 -7.39 -5.52
CA PHE A 95 -8.58 -6.68 -6.76
C PHE A 95 -9.82 -5.95 -7.28
N VAL A 96 -9.71 -4.64 -7.46
CA VAL A 96 -10.80 -3.78 -7.91
C VAL A 96 -10.50 -3.32 -9.34
N THR A 97 -11.40 -3.68 -10.27
CA THR A 97 -11.28 -3.34 -11.71
C THR A 97 -12.26 -2.27 -12.16
N SER A 98 -13.18 -1.86 -11.29
CA SER A 98 -14.31 -0.96 -11.58
C SER A 98 -14.04 0.51 -11.24
N GLY A 99 -12.79 0.88 -11.00
CA GLY A 99 -12.37 2.27 -10.77
C GLY A 99 -12.15 2.64 -9.30
N ILE A 100 -11.64 3.86 -9.09
CA ILE A 100 -11.21 4.34 -7.77
C ILE A 100 -12.37 4.57 -6.80
N GLU A 101 -13.51 5.07 -7.28
CA GLU A 101 -14.69 5.32 -6.43
C GLU A 101 -15.13 4.03 -5.75
N LYS A 102 -15.25 2.93 -6.52
CA LYS A 102 -15.61 1.63 -5.97
C LYS A 102 -14.56 1.09 -5.00
N ALA A 103 -13.27 1.30 -5.27
CA ALA A 103 -12.21 0.87 -4.37
C ALA A 103 -12.29 1.59 -3.02
N ILE A 104 -12.55 2.90 -3.04
CA ILE A 104 -12.71 3.71 -1.82
C ILE A 104 -13.98 3.33 -1.06
N ASP A 105 -15.09 3.07 -1.75
CA ASP A 105 -16.34 2.65 -1.11
C ASP A 105 -16.23 1.28 -0.43
N LEU A 106 -15.42 0.36 -0.96
CA LEU A 106 -15.16 -0.93 -0.32
C LEU A 106 -14.23 -0.82 0.89
N ALA A 107 -13.39 0.21 0.94
CA ALA A 107 -12.39 0.43 1.98
C ALA A 107 -12.88 1.29 3.16
N LYS A 108 -14.07 1.89 3.07
CA LYS A 108 -14.67 2.77 4.10
C LYS A 108 -15.59 2.02 5.05
#